data_AF-X7XNQ2-F1
#
_entry.id   AF-X7XNQ2-F1
#
_cell.length_a   1.000
_cell.length_b   1.000
_cell.length_c   1.000
_cell.angle_alpha   90.00
_cell.angle_beta   90.00
_cell.angle_gamma   90.00
#
_symmetry.space_group_name_H-M   'P 1'
#
loop_
_entity.id
_entity.type
_entity.pdbx_description
1 polymer ?
#
loop_
_entity_poly.entity_id
_entity_poly.type
_entity_poly.pdbx_seq_one_letter_code
_entity_poly.pdbx_strand_id
1 'polypeptide(L)'
;MHCCFRAHGWITYLWVPPFASEKVRRRLRPMARDANELAEMVEREGECEAERIVGMGVTLARAAGWHAEPLLKRTWGPEGLRIAQAVDDVQADLVVVGARGLGGTQAVLGSVSDMVLHYCPKPVVVVPHPMLSAEYEALADGPILVGWDGSSGAATALATAKRLCPQRDVLLISV
;
A
#
# COMPACT_ATOMS: atom_id res chain seq x y z
N MET A 1 11.18 -2.87 -29.97
CA MET A 1 12.10 -3.02 -28.82
C MET A 1 11.35 -2.55 -27.58
N HIS A 2 10.90 -3.47 -26.73
CA HIS A 2 10.20 -3.13 -25.50
C HIS A 2 11.23 -2.63 -24.48
N CYS A 3 11.30 -1.32 -24.26
CA CYS A 3 11.92 -0.79 -23.04
C CYS A 3 11.11 -1.29 -21.85
N CYS A 4 11.53 -2.41 -21.27
CA CYS A 4 10.99 -2.91 -20.03
C CYS A 4 11.41 -1.92 -18.93
N PHE A 5 10.56 -0.95 -18.62
CA PHE A 5 10.64 -0.18 -17.39
C PHE A 5 10.58 -1.19 -16.24
N ARG A 6 11.72 -1.63 -15.72
CA ARG A 6 11.77 -2.39 -14.48
C ARG A 6 11.47 -1.41 -13.35
N ALA A 7 10.19 -1.27 -13.02
CA ALA A 7 9.78 -0.53 -11.83
C ALA A 7 10.43 -1.18 -10.60
N HIS A 8 11.09 -0.35 -9.79
CA HIS A 8 11.55 -0.74 -8.47
C HIS A 8 10.43 -0.47 -7.47
N GLY A 9 10.05 -1.48 -6.70
CA GLY A 9 8.96 -1.39 -5.72
C GLY A 9 9.37 -1.90 -4.35
N TRP A 10 8.84 -1.25 -3.32
CA TRP A 10 8.95 -1.69 -1.94
C TRP A 10 7.60 -2.24 -1.49
N ILE A 11 7.58 -3.49 -1.06
CA ILE A 11 6.38 -4.12 -0.49
C ILE A 11 6.46 -3.95 1.03
N THR A 12 5.55 -3.14 1.58
CA THR A 12 5.58 -2.80 3.00
C THR A 12 4.50 -3.51 3.81
N TYR A 13 4.85 -3.88 5.03
CA TYR A 13 3.90 -4.24 6.07
C TYR A 13 4.37 -3.63 7.39
N LEU A 14 3.46 -2.91 8.02
CA LEU A 14 3.69 -2.30 9.31
C LEU A 14 3.05 -3.18 10.37
N TRP A 15 3.79 -3.46 11.44
CA TRP A 15 3.28 -4.29 12.54
C TRP A 15 3.55 -3.63 13.89
N VAL A 16 2.62 -3.84 14.84
CA VAL A 16 2.62 -3.21 16.17
C VAL A 16 2.73 -4.26 17.28
N PRO A 17 3.90 -4.44 17.89
CA PRO A 17 4.08 -5.20 19.13
C PRO A 17 3.69 -4.40 20.38
N PRO A 18 3.47 -5.02 21.55
CA PRO A 18 3.10 -6.42 21.81
C PRO A 18 1.58 -6.64 21.67
N PHE A 19 0.87 -5.69 21.05
CA PHE A 19 -0.58 -5.67 20.96
C PHE A 19 -1.14 -6.44 19.75
N ALA A 20 -0.29 -7.17 19.04
CA ALA A 20 -0.71 -8.06 17.97
C ALA A 20 -1.76 -9.10 18.47
N SER A 21 -2.72 -9.37 17.58
CA SER A 21 -3.80 -10.38 17.64
C SER A 21 -4.14 -10.92 19.04
N GLU A 22 -5.29 -10.52 19.59
CA GLU A 22 -5.84 -11.12 20.82
C GLU A 22 -5.87 -12.66 20.76
N LYS A 23 -6.13 -13.23 19.56
CA LYS A 23 -6.12 -14.68 19.33
C LYS A 23 -4.73 -15.28 19.57
N VAL A 24 -3.67 -14.63 19.09
CA VAL A 24 -2.28 -15.07 19.30
C VAL A 24 -1.94 -15.06 20.79
N ARG A 25 -2.26 -13.96 21.49
CA ARG A 25 -2.05 -13.86 22.95
C ARG A 25 -2.79 -14.94 23.74
N ARG A 26 -4.08 -15.19 23.42
CA ARG A 26 -4.88 -16.23 24.07
C ARG A 26 -4.30 -17.63 23.85
N ARG A 27 -3.77 -17.92 22.65
CA ARG A 27 -3.15 -19.21 22.34
C ARG A 27 -1.80 -19.40 23.03
N LEU A 28 -0.97 -18.36 23.12
CA LEU A 28 0.37 -18.43 23.69
C LEU A 28 0.38 -18.32 25.23
N ARG A 29 -0.62 -17.68 25.84
CA ARG A 29 -0.71 -17.50 27.31
C ARG A 29 -0.47 -18.79 28.13
N PRO A 30 -1.08 -19.95 27.84
CA PRO A 30 -0.85 -21.16 28.63
C PRO A 30 0.55 -21.78 28.43
N MET A 31 1.32 -21.34 27.41
CA MET A 31 2.65 -21.86 27.09
C MET A 31 3.78 -21.02 27.71
N ALA A 32 3.50 -19.78 28.12
CA ALA A 32 4.47 -18.87 28.71
C ALA A 32 4.57 -19.05 30.23
N ARG A 33 5.80 -19.05 30.76
CA ARG A 33 6.08 -19.12 32.20
C ARG A 33 5.68 -17.84 32.92
N ASP A 34 5.85 -16.70 32.27
CA ASP A 34 5.53 -15.38 32.82
C ASP A 34 5.06 -14.38 31.75
N ALA A 35 4.87 -13.12 32.15
CA ALA A 35 4.41 -12.06 31.25
C ALA A 35 5.49 -11.61 30.23
N ASN A 36 6.78 -11.68 30.59
CA ASN A 36 7.87 -11.29 29.71
C ASN A 36 8.04 -12.32 28.61
N GLU A 37 8.07 -13.60 28.95
CA GLU A 37 8.13 -14.68 27.97
C GLU A 37 6.92 -14.66 27.04
N LEU A 38 5.72 -14.37 27.56
CA LEU A 38 4.55 -14.20 26.71
C LEU A 38 4.72 -13.06 25.71
N ALA A 39 5.25 -11.91 26.15
CA ALA A 39 5.49 -10.78 25.26
C ALA A 39 6.48 -11.14 24.16
N GLU A 40 7.60 -11.77 24.51
CA GLU A 40 8.61 -12.25 23.54
C GLU A 40 8.02 -13.24 22.54
N MET A 41 7.22 -14.21 22.99
CA MET A 41 6.57 -15.17 22.10
C MET A 41 5.60 -14.48 21.12
N VAL A 42 4.82 -13.50 21.60
CA VAL A 42 3.88 -12.72 20.77
C VAL A 42 4.63 -11.85 19.77
N GLU A 43 5.72 -11.20 20.18
CA GLU A 43 6.56 -10.41 19.28
C GLU A 43 7.15 -11.30 18.18
N ARG A 44 7.73 -12.45 18.53
CA ARG A 44 8.31 -13.38 17.56
C ARG A 44 7.29 -13.89 16.55
N GLU A 45 6.10 -14.26 17.01
CA GLU A 45 5.04 -14.73 16.12
C GLU A 45 4.50 -13.61 15.22
N GLY A 46 4.36 -12.39 15.75
CA GLY A 46 3.97 -11.21 14.98
C GLY A 46 4.98 -10.87 13.88
N GLU A 47 6.27 -10.94 14.19
CA GLU A 47 7.35 -10.73 13.24
C GLU A 47 7.35 -11.79 12.12
N CYS A 48 7.25 -13.08 12.47
CA CYS A 48 7.16 -14.15 11.46
C CYS A 48 5.96 -13.99 10.53
N GLU A 49 4.80 -13.57 11.05
CA GLU A 49 3.61 -13.34 10.22
C GLU A 49 3.78 -12.12 9.31
N ALA A 50 4.38 -11.03 9.81
CA ALA A 50 4.71 -9.86 9.03
C ALA A 50 5.66 -10.20 7.87
N GLU A 51 6.72 -10.96 8.16
CA GLU A 51 7.66 -11.48 7.15
C GLU A 51 6.97 -12.31 6.08
N ARG A 52 6.06 -13.20 6.50
CA ARG A 52 5.29 -14.05 5.59
C ARG A 52 4.41 -13.22 4.65
N ILE A 53 3.69 -12.23 5.19
CA ILE A 53 2.79 -11.36 4.41
C ILE A 53 3.59 -10.55 3.38
N VAL A 54 4.68 -9.90 3.80
CA VAL A 54 5.52 -9.13 2.87
C VAL A 54 6.18 -10.03 1.85
N GLY A 55 6.70 -11.18 2.27
CA GLY A 55 7.32 -12.16 1.37
C GLY A 55 6.37 -12.63 0.26
N MET A 56 5.09 -12.86 0.59
CA MET A 56 4.05 -13.14 -0.40
C MET A 56 3.88 -11.98 -1.39
N GLY A 57 3.75 -10.74 -0.90
CA GLY A 57 3.60 -9.57 -1.76
C GLY A 57 4.81 -9.34 -2.68
N VAL A 58 6.03 -9.52 -2.17
CA VAL A 58 7.26 -9.48 -2.98
C VAL A 58 7.24 -10.54 -4.07
N THR A 59 6.82 -11.77 -3.73
CA THR A 59 6.69 -12.87 -4.69
C THR A 59 5.71 -12.51 -5.82
N LEU A 60 4.55 -11.97 -5.47
CA LEU A 60 3.54 -11.54 -6.44
C LEU A 60 4.05 -10.40 -7.33
N ALA A 61 4.71 -9.39 -6.76
CA ALA A 61 5.26 -8.27 -7.52
C ALA A 61 6.37 -8.71 -8.48
N ARG A 62 7.26 -9.60 -8.04
CA ARG A 62 8.31 -10.19 -8.89
C ARG A 62 7.72 -11.04 -10.01
N ALA A 63 6.68 -11.82 -9.74
CA ALA A 63 5.96 -12.58 -10.77
C ALA A 63 5.31 -11.66 -11.81
N ALA A 64 4.90 -10.45 -11.42
CA ALA A 64 4.42 -9.39 -12.31
C ALA A 64 5.55 -8.59 -13.00
N GLY A 65 6.82 -8.97 -12.83
CA GLY A 65 7.97 -8.36 -13.53
C GLY A 65 8.62 -7.18 -12.82
N TRP A 66 8.23 -6.86 -11.58
CA TRP A 66 8.83 -5.76 -10.81
C TRP A 66 10.15 -6.19 -10.14
N HIS A 67 11.10 -5.27 -10.01
CA HIS A 67 12.17 -5.42 -9.02
C HIS A 67 11.56 -5.08 -7.67
N ALA A 68 11.32 -6.06 -6.80
CA ALA A 68 10.62 -5.82 -5.55
C ALA A 68 11.43 -6.28 -4.32
N GLU A 69 11.46 -5.44 -3.30
CA GLU A 69 12.13 -5.67 -2.02
C GLU A 69 11.15 -5.50 -0.85
N PRO A 70 11.35 -6.26 0.25
CA PRO A 70 10.54 -6.12 1.44
C PRO A 70 10.91 -4.84 2.20
N LEU A 71 9.90 -4.12 2.72
CA LEU A 71 10.07 -3.05 3.71
C LEU A 71 9.24 -3.38 4.95
N LEU A 72 9.86 -4.08 5.90
CA LEU A 72 9.22 -4.39 7.18
C LEU A 72 9.58 -3.31 8.20
N LYS A 73 8.56 -2.72 8.82
CA LYS A 73 8.77 -1.75 9.89
C LYS A 73 7.91 -2.07 11.11
N ARG A 74 8.59 -2.26 12.24
CA ARG A 74 7.96 -2.16 13.57
C ARG A 74 7.52 -0.72 13.75
N THR A 75 6.24 -0.52 14.05
CA THR A 75 5.69 0.82 14.20
C THR A 75 4.80 0.94 15.43
N TRP A 76 4.52 2.19 15.78
CA TRP A 76 3.61 2.58 16.85
C TRP A 76 2.71 3.70 16.37
N GLY A 77 1.43 3.63 16.71
CA GLY A 77 0.43 4.63 16.31
C GLY A 77 -0.28 4.29 14.99
N PRO A 78 -1.00 5.26 14.38
CA PRO A 78 -1.87 5.00 13.24
C PRO A 78 -1.09 4.52 11.99
N GLU A 79 -1.44 3.34 11.49
CA GLU A 79 -0.73 2.68 10.38
C GLU A 79 -0.66 3.57 9.12
N GLY A 80 -1.75 4.24 8.75
CA GLY A 80 -1.78 5.06 7.53
C GLY A 80 -0.80 6.23 7.57
N LEU A 81 -0.64 6.91 8.71
CA LEU A 81 0.37 7.95 8.89
C LEU A 81 1.79 7.39 8.75
N ARG A 82 2.00 6.17 9.25
CA ARG A 82 3.31 5.51 9.22
C ARG A 82 3.67 5.03 7.81
N ILE A 83 2.69 4.61 7.02
CA ILE A 83 2.88 4.35 5.58
C ILE A 83 3.21 5.66 4.86
N ALA A 84 2.48 6.74 5.13
CA ALA A 84 2.74 8.04 4.53
C ALA A 84 4.15 8.56 4.82
N GLN A 85 4.71 8.27 6.00
CA GLN A 85 6.08 8.61 6.37
C GLN A 85 7.13 7.67 5.76
N ALA A 86 6.77 6.40 5.54
CA ALA A 86 7.70 5.38 5.04
C ALA A 86 8.25 5.68 3.64
N VAL A 87 7.56 6.55 2.90
CA VAL A 87 7.95 6.96 1.53
C VAL A 87 9.31 7.66 1.51
N ASP A 88 9.65 8.40 2.56
CA ASP A 88 10.91 9.15 2.62
C ASP A 88 12.09 8.22 2.92
N ASP A 89 11.88 7.12 3.64
CA ASP A 89 12.93 6.15 3.94
C ASP A 89 13.47 5.47 2.68
N VAL A 90 12.61 5.28 1.68
CA VAL A 90 12.93 4.58 0.44
C VAL A 90 12.93 5.49 -0.79
N GLN A 91 12.77 6.80 -0.57
CA GLN A 91 12.70 7.82 -1.62
C GLN A 91 11.67 7.45 -2.72
N ALA A 92 10.49 7.00 -2.31
CA ALA A 92 9.45 6.58 -3.25
C ALA A 92 8.92 7.76 -4.07
N ASP A 93 8.71 7.52 -5.37
CA ASP A 93 8.08 8.47 -6.28
C ASP A 93 6.55 8.41 -6.25
N LEU A 94 5.99 7.35 -5.66
CA LEU A 94 4.57 7.01 -5.64
C LEU A 94 4.27 6.01 -4.51
N VAL A 95 3.07 6.08 -3.91
CA VAL A 95 2.53 5.05 -3.03
C VAL A 95 1.34 4.36 -3.66
N VAL A 96 1.27 3.03 -3.55
CA VAL A 96 0.10 2.25 -3.95
C VAL A 96 -0.54 1.64 -2.71
N VAL A 97 -1.83 1.87 -2.52
CA VAL A 97 -2.64 1.26 -1.45
C VAL A 97 -3.91 0.68 -2.03
N GLY A 98 -4.47 -0.35 -1.39
CA GLY A 98 -5.83 -0.77 -1.70
C GLY A 98 -6.85 0.28 -1.25
N ALA A 99 -8.02 0.34 -1.86
CA ALA A 99 -9.11 1.20 -1.39
C ALA A 99 -9.62 0.75 -0.01
N ARG A 100 -9.59 -0.56 0.25
CA ARG A 100 -10.13 -1.21 1.46
C ARG A 100 -9.28 -2.42 1.86
N GLY A 101 -9.34 -2.79 3.14
CA GLY A 101 -8.77 -4.05 3.64
C GLY A 101 -9.69 -5.25 3.40
N LEU A 102 -9.17 -6.47 3.63
CA LEU A 102 -9.85 -7.76 3.38
C LEU A 102 -11.14 -8.02 4.20
N GLY A 103 -11.57 -7.09 5.06
CA GLY A 103 -12.77 -7.21 5.91
C GLY A 103 -13.72 -6.00 5.90
N GLY A 104 -13.63 -5.12 4.89
CA GLY A 104 -14.26 -3.79 4.90
C GLY A 104 -15.77 -3.70 4.59
N THR A 105 -16.40 -2.68 5.19
CA THR A 105 -17.82 -2.24 5.10
C THR A 105 -18.12 -1.40 3.84
N GLN A 106 -19.34 -0.85 3.69
CA GLN A 106 -19.82 -0.10 2.51
C GLN A 106 -19.20 1.32 2.29
N ALA A 107 -18.12 1.68 2.99
CA ALA A 107 -17.44 2.96 2.76
C ALA A 107 -16.60 2.95 1.47
N VAL A 108 -16.44 4.13 0.84
CA VAL A 108 -15.67 4.30 -0.41
C VAL A 108 -14.16 4.08 -0.18
N LEU A 109 -13.63 4.48 0.98
CA LEU A 109 -12.23 4.33 1.38
C LEU A 109 -12.09 3.74 2.80
N GLY A 110 -11.05 2.93 3.00
CA GLY A 110 -10.63 2.44 4.32
C GLY A 110 -9.78 3.46 5.08
N SER A 111 -9.73 3.34 6.41
CA SER A 111 -9.04 4.30 7.31
C SER A 111 -7.54 4.48 7.01
N VAL A 112 -6.85 3.41 6.64
CA VAL A 112 -5.43 3.46 6.28
C VAL A 112 -5.24 4.27 5.00
N SER A 113 -6.00 3.96 3.95
CA SER A 113 -5.91 4.61 2.64
C SER A 113 -6.29 6.08 2.72
N ASP A 114 -7.31 6.41 3.52
CA ASP A 114 -7.72 7.79 3.79
C ASP A 114 -6.60 8.61 4.46
N MET A 115 -5.95 8.06 5.49
CA MET A 115 -4.80 8.73 6.11
C MET A 115 -3.63 8.87 5.14
N VAL A 116 -3.32 7.85 4.33
CA VAL A 116 -2.24 7.94 3.33
C VAL A 116 -2.52 9.06 2.33
N LEU A 117 -3.75 9.17 1.82
CA LEU A 117 -4.15 10.24 0.91
C LEU A 117 -3.96 11.64 1.52
N HIS A 118 -4.30 11.81 2.80
CA HIS A 118 -4.22 13.12 3.46
C HIS A 118 -2.81 13.53 3.88
N TYR A 119 -1.95 12.56 4.22
CA TYR A 119 -0.65 12.84 4.84
C TYR A 119 0.56 12.49 3.98
N CYS A 120 0.40 11.76 2.88
CA CYS A 120 1.54 11.41 2.02
C CYS A 120 1.97 12.61 1.16
N PRO A 121 3.26 12.99 1.18
CA PRO A 121 3.77 14.08 0.34
C PRO A 121 3.97 13.66 -1.12
N LYS A 122 3.79 12.37 -1.44
CA LYS A 122 3.97 11.78 -2.77
C LYS A 122 2.61 11.46 -3.38
N PRO A 123 2.50 11.35 -4.71
CA PRO A 123 1.26 10.92 -5.32
C PRO A 123 0.86 9.52 -4.82
N VAL A 124 -0.45 9.33 -4.61
CA VAL A 124 -1.02 8.09 -4.06
C VAL A 124 -1.95 7.47 -5.10
N VAL A 125 -1.71 6.21 -5.44
CA VAL A 125 -2.62 5.39 -6.23
C VAL A 125 -3.44 4.53 -5.29
N VAL A 126 -4.75 4.66 -5.39
CA VAL A 126 -5.70 3.83 -4.66
C VAL A 126 -6.29 2.80 -5.61
N VAL A 127 -6.07 1.52 -5.32
CA VAL A 127 -6.54 0.41 -6.14
C VAL A 127 -7.84 -0.15 -5.58
N PRO A 128 -8.97 -0.05 -6.30
CA PRO A 128 -10.24 -0.61 -5.85
C PRO A 128 -10.21 -2.15 -5.84
N HIS A 129 -10.96 -2.74 -4.90
CA HIS A 129 -11.23 -4.17 -4.88
C HIS A 129 -12.63 -4.44 -4.30
N PRO A 130 -13.49 -5.25 -4.98
CA PRO A 130 -13.28 -5.81 -6.32
C PRO A 130 -13.29 -4.71 -7.39
N MET A 131 -12.72 -5.02 -8.56
CA MET A 131 -12.94 -4.22 -9.78
C MET A 131 -13.99 -4.90 -10.66
N LEU A 132 -14.82 -4.11 -11.32
CA LEU A 132 -15.79 -4.55 -12.33
C LEU A 132 -15.07 -4.97 -13.62
N SER A 133 -15.69 -5.83 -14.44
CA SER A 133 -15.09 -6.28 -15.70
C SER A 133 -14.72 -5.13 -16.64
N ALA A 134 -15.59 -4.11 -16.74
CA ALA A 134 -15.33 -2.92 -17.55
C ALA A 134 -14.11 -2.11 -17.04
N GLU A 135 -13.88 -2.11 -15.72
CA GLU A 135 -12.70 -1.45 -15.13
C GLU A 135 -11.42 -2.23 -15.47
N TYR A 136 -11.47 -3.58 -15.43
CA TYR A 136 -10.37 -4.42 -15.88
C TYR A 136 -10.02 -4.23 -17.36
N GLU A 137 -11.02 -4.14 -18.23
CA GLU A 137 -10.81 -3.89 -19.66
C GLU A 137 -10.16 -2.51 -19.88
N ALA A 138 -10.69 -1.46 -19.24
CA ALA A 138 -10.13 -0.12 -19.35
C ALA A 138 -8.69 0.00 -18.82
N LEU A 139 -8.26 -0.86 -17.89
CA LEU A 139 -6.87 -0.86 -17.41
C LEU A 139 -5.85 -1.21 -18.50
N ALA A 140 -6.23 -1.94 -19.55
CA ALA A 140 -5.30 -2.34 -20.60
C ALA A 140 -4.87 -1.16 -21.49
N ASP A 141 -5.83 -0.38 -22.00
CA ASP A 141 -5.60 0.64 -23.03
C ASP A 141 -6.47 1.91 -22.92
N GLY A 142 -7.45 1.93 -22.02
CA GLY A 142 -8.31 3.10 -21.79
C GLY A 142 -7.55 4.39 -21.44
N PRO A 143 -8.15 5.57 -21.65
CA PRO A 143 -7.53 6.86 -21.37
C PRO A 143 -7.39 7.09 -19.86
N ILE A 144 -6.46 7.97 -19.48
CA ILE A 144 -6.37 8.50 -18.12
C ILE A 144 -7.20 9.77 -18.05
N LEU A 145 -8.17 9.79 -17.13
CA LEU A 145 -8.95 10.97 -16.83
C LEU A 145 -8.27 11.76 -15.71
N VAL A 146 -8.10 13.07 -15.92
CA VAL A 146 -7.56 13.99 -14.91
C VAL A 146 -8.59 15.09 -14.65
N GLY A 147 -9.10 15.16 -13.42
CA GLY A 147 -9.93 16.28 -12.97
C GLY A 147 -9.11 17.58 -12.99
N TRP A 148 -9.67 18.62 -13.61
CA TRP A 148 -9.00 19.89 -13.84
C TRP A 148 -9.85 21.05 -13.32
N ASP A 149 -9.43 21.60 -12.18
CA ASP A 149 -10.00 22.80 -11.55
C ASP A 149 -9.08 24.03 -11.69
N GLY A 150 -7.96 23.89 -12.41
CA GLY A 150 -6.92 24.92 -12.56
C GLY A 150 -5.97 25.07 -11.37
N SER A 151 -6.08 24.22 -10.33
CA SER A 151 -5.20 24.25 -9.17
C SER A 151 -3.80 23.69 -9.45
N SER A 152 -2.86 23.99 -8.55
CA SER A 152 -1.53 23.34 -8.55
C SER A 152 -1.61 21.83 -8.32
N GLY A 153 -2.64 21.37 -7.59
CA GLY A 153 -2.93 19.95 -7.39
C GLY A 153 -3.29 19.26 -8.72
N ALA A 154 -4.21 19.84 -9.48
CA ALA A 154 -4.57 19.35 -10.81
C ALA A 154 -3.38 19.36 -11.79
N ALA A 155 -2.55 20.40 -11.75
CA ALA A 155 -1.30 20.46 -12.53
C ALA A 155 -0.32 19.33 -12.17
N THR A 156 -0.17 19.03 -10.87
CA THR A 156 0.67 17.95 -10.37
C THR A 156 0.14 16.57 -10.77
N ALA A 157 -1.19 16.39 -10.72
CA ALA A 157 -1.86 15.17 -11.16
C ALA A 157 -1.63 14.91 -12.66
N LEU A 158 -1.80 15.93 -13.50
CA LEU A 158 -1.54 15.85 -14.95
C LEU A 158 -0.08 15.48 -15.25
N ALA A 159 0.88 16.15 -14.59
CA ALA A 159 2.29 15.86 -14.77
C ALA A 159 2.65 14.42 -14.35
N THR A 160 2.06 13.96 -13.23
CA THR A 160 2.25 12.60 -12.74
C THR A 160 1.67 11.55 -13.70
N ALA A 161 0.45 11.76 -14.20
CA ALA A 161 -0.19 10.86 -15.16
C ALA A 161 0.66 10.70 -16.43
N LYS A 162 1.11 11.81 -17.03
CA LYS A 162 1.98 11.79 -18.22
C LYS A 162 3.32 11.10 -17.97
N ARG A 163 3.91 11.29 -16.78
CA ARG A 163 5.18 10.67 -16.41
C ARG A 163 5.05 9.16 -16.22
N LEU A 164 4.01 8.70 -15.52
CA LEU A 164 3.83 7.28 -15.20
C LEU A 164 3.31 6.47 -16.39
N CYS A 165 2.48 7.08 -17.22
CA CYS A 165 1.80 6.40 -18.33
C CYS A 165 1.98 7.19 -19.64
N PRO A 166 3.23 7.36 -20.13
CA PRO A 166 3.52 8.24 -21.26
C PRO A 166 2.87 7.82 -22.59
N GLN A 167 2.43 6.57 -22.68
CA GLN A 167 1.79 6.02 -23.88
C GLN A 167 0.26 6.12 -23.86
N ARG A 168 -0.35 6.52 -22.74
CA ARG A 168 -1.81 6.60 -22.62
C ARG A 168 -2.29 8.01 -22.91
N ASP A 169 -3.42 8.11 -23.61
CA ASP A 169 -4.10 9.38 -23.79
C ASP A 169 -4.55 9.94 -22.44
N VAL A 170 -4.36 11.25 -22.24
CA VAL A 170 -4.78 11.95 -21.02
C VAL A 170 -5.89 12.93 -21.39
N LEU A 171 -7.07 12.74 -20.81
CA LEU A 171 -8.23 13.61 -21.00
C LEU A 171 -8.43 14.46 -19.75
N LEU A 172 -8.48 15.78 -19.94
CA LEU A 172 -8.81 16.72 -18.86
C LEU A 172 -10.32 16.86 -18.75
N ILE A 173 -10.84 16.69 -17.54
CA ILE A 173 -12.25 16.89 -17.23
C ILE A 173 -12.36 18.09 -16.31
N SER A 174 -13.03 19.15 -16.76
CA SER A 174 -13.31 20.28 -15.88
C SER A 174 -14.23 19.84 -14.75
N VAL A 175 -13.85 20.14 -13.51
CA VAL A 175 -14.62 19.85 -12.29
C VAL A 175 -14.83 21.10 -11.45
#